data_AF-A0A413HAG9-F1
#
_entry.id   AF-A0A413HAG9-F1
#
_cell.length_a   1.000
_cell.length_b   1.000
_cell.length_c   1.000
_cell.angle_alpha   90.00
_cell.angle_beta   90.00
_cell.angle_gamma   90.00
#
_symmetry.space_group_name_H-M   'P 1'
#
loop_
_entity.id
_entity.type
_entity.pdbx_description
1 polymer ?
#
loop_
_entity_poly.entity_id
_entity_poly.type
_entity_poly.pdbx_seq_one_letter_code
_entity_poly.pdbx_strand_id
1 'polypeptide(L)'
;MKGVITVKNVLITGIGGLTPRSIARRIRKTHPEYRLIGCDVNPKAIGFFMDGLLDAKYVCPRCDSADYFSWIEKLVERESIDFAFVQPESEIVEWGKHFDQTGHFPCVTFMGSTELSGSLRDKAIMAEVLEGTDFIPKTIKVTQDEPRFDAVENEIGFPVG
;
A
#
# COMPACT_ATOMS: atom_id res chain seq x y z
N MET A 1 31.27 -2.01 23.73
CA MET A 1 31.13 -0.79 22.91
C MET A 1 29.66 -0.43 22.89
N LYS A 2 29.27 0.75 23.39
CA LYS A 2 27.90 1.25 23.22
C LYS A 2 27.77 1.68 21.76
N GLY A 3 27.02 0.94 20.96
CA GLY A 3 26.75 1.30 19.57
C GLY A 3 26.09 2.67 19.51
N VAL A 4 26.49 3.47 18.52
CA VAL A 4 25.81 4.74 18.21
C VAL A 4 24.34 4.39 17.91
N ILE A 5 23.42 4.86 18.75
CA ILE A 5 21.99 4.70 18.50
C ILE A 5 21.63 5.73 17.43
N THR A 6 21.41 5.28 16.20
CA THR A 6 21.00 6.14 15.09
C THR A 6 19.49 6.31 15.14
N VAL A 7 19.01 7.48 15.55
CA VAL A 7 17.57 7.82 15.47
C VAL A 7 17.19 8.03 14.01
N LYS A 8 16.04 7.46 13.61
CA LYS A 8 15.49 7.58 12.25
C LYS A 8 14.07 8.13 12.28
N ASN A 9 13.74 8.95 11.29
CA ASN A 9 12.40 9.45 11.02
C ASN A 9 11.75 8.61 9.94
N VAL A 10 10.70 7.86 10.29
CA VAL A 10 10.08 6.88 9.41
C VAL A 10 8.67 7.31 9.05
N LEU A 11 8.40 7.45 7.75
CA LEU A 11 7.05 7.65 7.24
C LEU A 11 6.33 6.31 7.07
N ILE A 12 5.08 6.23 7.48
CA ILE A 12 4.21 5.08 7.23
C ILE A 12 2.90 5.60 6.63
N THR A 13 2.64 5.25 5.38
CA THR A 13 1.45 5.71 4.68
C THR A 13 0.25 4.79 4.91
N GLY A 14 -0.96 5.32 4.71
CA GLY A 14 -2.21 4.60 4.91
C GLY A 14 -2.41 4.04 6.32
N ILE A 15 -2.00 4.77 7.37
CA ILE A 15 -1.95 4.25 8.75
C ILE A 15 -3.30 3.75 9.31
N GLY A 16 -4.43 3.95 8.62
CA GLY A 16 -5.69 3.30 8.91
C GLY A 16 -5.69 1.78 8.64
N GLY A 17 -4.88 1.31 7.70
CA GLY A 17 -4.80 -0.11 7.29
C GLY A 17 -4.21 -1.03 8.37
N LEU A 18 -4.52 -2.33 8.30
CA LEU A 18 -3.96 -3.31 9.24
C LEU A 18 -2.45 -3.47 9.09
N THR A 19 -1.96 -3.58 7.84
CA THR A 19 -0.55 -3.73 7.51
C THR A 19 0.32 -2.56 8.00
N PRO A 20 0.02 -1.29 7.67
CA PRO A 20 0.83 -0.17 8.15
C PRO A 20 0.81 -0.04 9.68
N ARG A 21 -0.31 -0.36 10.35
CA ARG A 21 -0.35 -0.42 11.83
C ARG A 21 0.52 -1.53 12.40
N SER A 22 0.56 -2.69 11.76
CA SER A 22 1.42 -3.82 12.16
C SER A 22 2.90 -3.44 12.04
N ILE A 23 3.28 -2.77 10.95
CA ILE A 23 4.62 -2.23 10.74
C ILE A 23 4.97 -1.23 11.84
N ALA A 24 4.12 -0.23 12.08
CA ALA A 24 4.33 0.77 13.11
C ALA A 24 4.53 0.14 14.50
N ARG A 25 3.66 -0.81 14.89
CA ARG A 25 3.78 -1.56 16.14
C ARG A 25 5.09 -2.35 16.23
N ARG A 26 5.51 -2.98 15.14
CA ARG A 26 6.76 -3.74 15.11
C ARG A 26 7.96 -2.80 15.30
N ILE A 27 7.99 -1.66 14.63
CA ILE A 27 9.06 -0.68 14.77
C ILE A 27 9.10 -0.12 16.19
N ARG A 28 7.95 0.23 16.79
CA ARG A 28 7.91 0.64 18.20
C ARG A 28 8.53 -0.38 19.16
N LYS A 29 8.38 -1.67 18.85
CA LYS A 29 8.94 -2.74 19.67
C LYS A 29 10.44 -2.94 19.46
N THR A 30 10.93 -2.81 18.23
CA THR A 30 12.32 -3.16 17.88
C THR A 30 13.27 -1.97 17.78
N HIS A 31 12.73 -0.78 17.50
CA HIS A 31 13.44 0.49 17.37
C HIS A 31 12.63 1.60 18.06
N PRO A 32 12.44 1.53 19.40
CA PRO A 32 11.65 2.50 20.15
C PRO A 32 12.19 3.94 20.06
N GLU A 33 13.46 4.10 19.71
CA GLU A 33 14.11 5.38 19.49
C GLU A 33 13.72 6.07 18.17
N TYR A 34 13.12 5.34 17.22
CA TYR A 34 12.70 5.92 15.94
C TYR A 34 11.46 6.80 16.12
N ARG A 35 11.44 7.91 15.36
CA ARG A 35 10.28 8.78 15.25
C ARG A 35 9.37 8.24 14.14
N LEU A 36 8.13 7.93 14.45
CA LEU A 36 7.15 7.44 13.48
C LEU A 36 6.18 8.54 13.07
N ILE A 37 6.17 8.83 11.78
CA ILE A 37 5.27 9.78 11.13
C ILE A 37 4.24 8.97 10.34
N GLY A 38 2.96 9.11 10.67
CA GLY A 38 1.89 8.42 9.94
C GLY A 38 1.08 9.38 9.09
N CYS A 39 0.71 8.95 7.88
CA CYS A 39 -0.28 9.67 7.08
C CYS A 39 -1.39 8.75 6.58
N ASP A 40 -2.54 9.35 6.29
CA ASP A 40 -3.71 8.69 5.71
C ASP A 40 -4.61 9.76 5.09
N VAL A 41 -5.34 9.41 4.04
CA VAL A 41 -6.32 10.30 3.42
C VAL A 41 -7.55 10.49 4.30
N ASN A 42 -7.88 9.50 5.12
CA ASN A 42 -9.03 9.53 6.01
C ASN A 42 -8.63 10.19 7.35
N PRO A 43 -9.19 11.36 7.71
CA PRO A 43 -8.91 12.00 9.00
C PRO A 43 -9.35 11.15 10.21
N LYS A 44 -10.22 10.16 9.99
CA LYS A 44 -10.70 9.20 11.00
C LYS A 44 -9.94 7.87 10.97
N ALA A 45 -8.79 7.80 10.28
CA ALA A 45 -7.97 6.59 10.26
C ALA A 45 -7.59 6.18 11.69
N ILE A 46 -7.94 4.94 12.06
CA ILE A 46 -7.78 4.42 13.43
C ILE A 46 -6.33 4.55 13.94
N GLY A 47 -5.33 4.41 13.07
CA GLY A 47 -3.92 4.58 13.42
C GLY A 47 -3.57 5.95 14.01
N PHE A 48 -4.32 7.02 13.68
CA PHE A 48 -4.12 8.36 14.24
C PHE A 48 -4.55 8.50 15.71
N PHE A 49 -5.33 7.54 16.22
CA PHE A 49 -5.92 7.55 17.55
C PHE A 49 -5.39 6.42 18.43
N MET A 50 -4.38 5.68 17.95
CA MET A 50 -3.73 4.64 18.73
C MET A 50 -2.59 5.25 19.55
N ASP A 51 -2.78 5.28 20.87
CA ASP A 51 -1.81 5.87 21.79
C ASP A 51 -0.41 5.26 21.64
N GLY A 52 0.60 6.13 21.56
CA GLY A 52 2.00 5.75 21.41
C GLY A 52 2.37 5.13 20.06
N LEU A 53 1.43 5.03 19.10
CA LEU A 53 1.75 4.46 17.79
C LEU A 53 2.61 5.41 16.96
N LEU A 54 2.24 6.69 16.89
CA LEU A 54 2.86 7.72 16.05
C LEU A 54 3.35 8.91 16.89
N ASP A 55 4.44 9.53 16.49
CA ASP A 55 4.93 10.80 17.05
C ASP A 55 4.35 12.01 16.31
N ALA A 56 4.03 11.84 15.02
CA ALA A 56 3.38 12.85 14.20
C ALA A 56 2.34 12.21 13.28
N LYS A 57 1.26 12.94 13.00
CA LYS A 57 0.14 12.48 12.18
C LYS A 57 -0.27 13.54 11.17
N TYR A 58 -0.54 13.10 9.95
CA TYR A 58 -0.88 14.00 8.85
C TYR A 58 -2.01 13.45 7.99
N VAL A 59 -3.02 14.27 7.73
CA VAL A 59 -4.01 13.97 6.70
C VAL A 59 -3.42 14.35 5.35
N CYS A 60 -3.28 13.39 4.45
CA CYS A 60 -2.71 13.61 3.13
C CYS A 60 -3.81 13.78 2.07
N PRO A 61 -3.50 14.36 0.90
CA PRO A 61 -4.34 14.24 -0.28
C PRO A 61 -4.53 12.76 -0.66
N ARG A 62 -5.51 12.48 -1.52
CA ARG A 62 -5.59 11.16 -2.18
C ARG A 62 -4.36 10.94 -3.05
N CYS A 63 -3.90 9.70 -3.16
CA CYS A 63 -2.69 9.36 -3.91
C CYS A 63 -2.79 9.58 -5.43
N ASP A 64 -4.01 9.61 -5.96
CA ASP A 64 -4.32 9.92 -7.36
C ASP A 64 -4.50 11.42 -7.63
N SER A 65 -4.33 12.28 -6.61
CA SER A 65 -4.38 13.73 -6.76
C SER A 65 -3.06 14.28 -7.29
N ALA A 66 -3.14 15.28 -8.19
CA ALA A 66 -1.98 15.99 -8.71
C ALA A 66 -1.11 16.63 -7.60
N ASP A 67 -1.71 16.98 -6.46
CA ASP A 67 -1.01 17.63 -5.35
C ASP A 67 -0.31 16.63 -4.41
N TYR A 68 -0.55 15.32 -4.57
CA TYR A 68 -0.10 14.32 -3.61
C TYR A 68 1.43 14.24 -3.49
N PHE A 69 2.16 14.12 -4.60
CA PHE A 69 3.62 14.01 -4.55
C PHE A 69 4.28 15.31 -4.08
N SER A 70 3.78 16.48 -4.52
CA SER A 70 4.24 17.78 -3.99
C SER A 70 4.04 17.87 -2.48
N TRP A 71 2.93 17.32 -1.97
CA TRP A 71 2.66 17.27 -0.54
C TRP A 71 3.60 16.31 0.20
N ILE A 72 3.88 15.13 -0.38
CA ILE A 72 4.82 14.15 0.19
C ILE A 72 6.24 14.72 0.25
N GLU A 73 6.72 15.36 -0.81
CA GLU A 73 8.06 15.98 -0.84
C GLU A 73 8.23 17.03 0.26
N LYS A 74 7.23 17.90 0.43
CA LYS A 74 7.21 18.89 1.53
C LYS A 74 7.17 18.23 2.90
N LEU A 75 6.46 17.11 3.04
CA LEU A 75 6.44 16.34 4.29
C LEU A 75 7.81 15.71 4.57
N VAL A 76 8.45 15.13 3.56
CA VAL A 76 9.80 14.53 3.64
C VAL A 76 10.81 15.56 4.10
N GLU A 77 10.80 16.75 3.50
CA GLU A 77 11.68 17.85 3.91
C GLU A 77 11.38 18.32 5.34
N ARG A 78 10.10 18.63 5.63
CA ARG A 78 9.68 19.16 6.94
C ARG A 78 9.99 18.24 8.10
N GLU A 79 9.72 16.95 7.95
CA GLU A 79 9.94 15.95 9.01
C GLU A 79 11.32 15.28 8.92
N SER A 80 12.14 15.66 7.92
CA SER A 80 13.45 15.05 7.65
C SER A 80 13.35 13.51 7.59
N ILE A 81 12.43 13.00 6.76
CA ILE A 81 12.14 11.57 6.65
C ILE A 81 13.35 10.84 6.06
N ASP A 82 13.84 9.83 6.76
CA ASP A 82 14.92 8.97 6.29
C ASP A 82 14.42 7.94 5.27
N PHE A 83 13.26 7.33 5.55
CA PHE A 83 12.62 6.36 4.66
C PHE A 83 11.12 6.22 4.92
N ALA A 84 10.39 5.71 3.92
CA ALA A 84 8.95 5.49 3.96
C ALA A 84 8.57 4.02 3.78
N PHE A 85 7.57 3.56 4.52
CA PHE A 85 6.79 2.36 4.23
C PHE A 85 5.50 2.77 3.53
N VAL A 86 5.38 2.44 2.24
CA VAL A 86 4.19 2.72 1.43
C VAL A 86 3.35 1.45 1.37
N GLN A 87 2.09 1.53 1.81
CA GLN A 87 1.32 0.33 2.14
C GLN A 87 -0.03 0.17 1.45
N PRO A 88 -0.89 1.19 1.31
CA PRO A 88 -2.09 1.01 0.50
C PRO A 88 -1.68 0.61 -0.91
N GLU A 89 -2.27 -0.46 -1.44
CA GLU A 89 -1.97 -0.93 -2.80
C GLU A 89 -2.14 0.19 -3.83
N SER A 90 -3.15 1.04 -3.66
CA SER A 90 -3.33 2.24 -4.49
C SER A 90 -2.14 3.19 -4.44
N GLU A 91 -1.52 3.38 -3.26
CA GLU A 91 -0.32 4.21 -3.14
C GLU A 91 0.90 3.53 -3.73
N ILE A 92 1.04 2.21 -3.59
CA ILE A 92 2.14 1.44 -4.20
C ILE A 92 2.12 1.65 -5.72
N VAL A 93 0.94 1.55 -6.35
CA VAL A 93 0.79 1.79 -7.80
C VAL A 93 1.16 3.22 -8.17
N GLU A 94 0.66 4.24 -7.46
CA GLU A 94 0.96 5.64 -7.80
C GLU A 94 2.42 6.02 -7.54
N TRP A 95 3.04 5.51 -6.47
CA TRP A 95 4.48 5.70 -6.23
C TRP A 95 5.33 5.02 -7.32
N GLY A 96 4.89 3.86 -7.82
CA GLY A 96 5.51 3.21 -8.97
C GLY A 96 5.47 4.07 -10.22
N LYS A 97 4.28 4.56 -10.59
CA LYS A 97 4.12 5.47 -11.73
C LYS A 97 4.97 6.73 -11.59
N HIS A 98 5.04 7.29 -10.39
CA HIS A 98 5.88 8.46 -10.12
C HIS A 98 7.35 8.15 -10.40
N PHE A 99 7.87 7.01 -9.90
CA PHE A 99 9.24 6.59 -10.17
C PHE A 99 9.49 6.38 -11.66
N ASP A 100 8.55 5.75 -12.39
CA ASP A 100 8.67 5.55 -13.84
C ASP A 100 8.73 6.88 -14.61
N GLN A 101 8.07 7.92 -14.09
CA GLN A 101 8.04 9.26 -14.71
C GLN A 101 9.24 10.14 -14.34
N THR A 102 9.73 10.07 -13.10
CA THR A 102 10.76 10.98 -12.56
C THR A 102 12.14 10.33 -12.42
N GLY A 103 12.21 9.01 -12.40
CA GLY A 103 13.41 8.23 -12.13
C GLY A 103 13.82 8.20 -10.65
N HIS A 104 13.01 8.73 -9.73
CA HIS A 104 13.31 8.70 -8.30
C HIS A 104 12.05 8.68 -7.43
N PHE A 105 12.22 8.28 -6.17
CA PHE A 105 11.20 8.44 -5.13
C PHE A 105 11.44 9.73 -4.33
N PRO A 106 10.43 10.23 -3.57
CA PRO A 106 10.61 11.37 -2.67
C PRO A 106 11.62 11.13 -1.54
N CYS A 107 11.79 9.88 -1.12
CA CYS A 107 12.78 9.44 -0.13
C CYS A 107 13.10 7.95 -0.36
N VAL A 108 13.95 7.34 0.48
CA VAL A 108 14.15 5.89 0.44
C VAL A 108 12.82 5.18 0.73
N THR A 109 12.40 4.27 -0.14
CA THR A 109 11.05 3.69 -0.09
C THR A 109 11.07 2.18 0.05
N PHE A 110 10.23 1.69 0.96
CA PHE A 110 9.91 0.28 1.14
C PHE A 110 8.44 0.04 0.76
N MET A 111 8.23 -0.68 -0.34
CA MET A 111 6.91 -0.97 -0.88
C MET A 111 6.90 -2.33 -1.60
N GLY A 112 5.71 -2.88 -1.84
CA GLY A 112 5.56 -4.06 -2.69
C GLY A 112 5.92 -3.78 -4.16
N SER A 113 6.08 -4.83 -4.97
CA SER A 113 6.33 -4.69 -6.41
C SER A 113 5.16 -3.97 -7.10
N THR A 114 5.49 -2.94 -7.87
CA THR A 114 4.54 -2.13 -8.65
C THR A 114 3.86 -2.95 -9.73
N GLU A 115 4.65 -3.78 -10.43
CA GLU A 115 4.21 -4.72 -11.46
C GLU A 115 3.18 -5.72 -10.91
N LEU A 116 3.50 -6.36 -9.77
CA LEU A 116 2.58 -7.31 -9.13
C LEU A 116 1.34 -6.62 -8.57
N SER A 117 1.47 -5.40 -8.03
CA SER A 117 0.34 -4.64 -7.47
C SER A 117 -0.63 -4.15 -8.56
N GLY A 118 -0.15 -3.91 -9.78
CA GLY A 118 -1.01 -3.63 -10.93
C GLY A 118 -1.83 -4.86 -11.35
N SER A 119 -1.18 -6.02 -11.41
CA SER A 119 -1.81 -7.28 -11.83
C SER A 119 -2.80 -7.86 -10.80
N LEU A 120 -2.56 -7.67 -9.50
CA LEU A 120 -3.42 -8.19 -8.42
C LEU A 120 -4.76 -7.45 -8.28
N ARG A 121 -4.87 -6.23 -8.84
CA ARG A 121 -6.04 -5.36 -8.68
C ARG A 121 -7.25 -5.80 -9.51
N ASP A 122 -7.06 -6.63 -10.53
CA ASP A 122 -8.13 -7.18 -11.35
C ASP A 122 -8.16 -8.71 -11.23
N LYS A 123 -9.26 -9.26 -10.69
CA LYS A 123 -9.49 -10.70 -10.63
C LYS A 123 -9.38 -11.36 -12.02
N ALA A 124 -9.72 -10.64 -13.09
CA ALA A 124 -9.59 -11.14 -14.46
C ALA A 124 -8.13 -11.21 -14.92
N ILE A 125 -7.28 -10.25 -14.54
CA ILE A 125 -5.84 -10.28 -14.85
C ILE A 125 -5.16 -11.37 -14.00
N MET A 126 -5.52 -11.50 -12.73
CA MET A 126 -5.06 -12.61 -11.90
C MET A 126 -5.50 -13.97 -12.45
N ALA A 127 -6.73 -14.07 -12.97
CA ALA A 127 -7.21 -15.28 -13.63
C ALA A 127 -6.45 -15.60 -14.92
N GLU A 128 -6.09 -14.59 -15.70
CA GLU A 128 -5.29 -14.71 -16.92
C GLU A 128 -3.83 -15.10 -16.59
N VAL A 129 -3.21 -14.47 -15.58
CA VAL A 129 -1.83 -14.76 -15.16
C VAL A 129 -1.69 -16.16 -14.55
N LEU A 130 -2.72 -16.63 -13.85
CA LEU A 130 -2.74 -17.95 -13.20
C LEU A 130 -3.46 -19.01 -14.05
N GLU A 131 -3.90 -18.68 -15.27
CA GLU A 131 -4.60 -19.59 -16.16
C GLU A 131 -3.72 -20.83 -16.46
N GLY A 132 -4.28 -22.02 -16.25
CA GLY A 132 -3.54 -23.27 -16.43
C GLY A 132 -2.61 -23.66 -15.27
N THR A 133 -2.61 -22.92 -14.16
CA THR A 133 -1.91 -23.31 -12.92
C THR A 133 -2.87 -23.96 -11.92
N ASP A 134 -2.34 -24.76 -10.99
CA ASP A 134 -3.11 -25.33 -9.87
C ASP A 134 -3.38 -24.31 -8.74
N PHE A 135 -2.95 -23.05 -8.90
CA PHE A 135 -3.03 -22.01 -7.88
C PHE A 135 -4.28 -21.13 -7.98
N ILE A 136 -5.16 -21.40 -8.95
CA ILE A 136 -6.45 -20.71 -9.08
C ILE A 136 -7.59 -21.72 -9.30
N PRO A 137 -8.74 -21.55 -8.63
CA PRO A 137 -9.94 -22.32 -9.00
C PRO A 137 -10.37 -21.99 -10.43
N LYS A 138 -11.12 -22.89 -11.06
CA LYS A 138 -11.74 -22.64 -12.37
C LYS A 138 -12.47 -21.30 -12.33
N THR A 139 -12.06 -20.36 -13.17
CA THR A 139 -12.54 -18.98 -13.16
C THR A 139 -13.04 -18.62 -14.55
N ILE A 140 -14.25 -18.06 -14.64
CA ILE A 140 -14.84 -17.55 -15.89
C ILE A 140 -15.08 -16.05 -15.73
N LYS A 141 -14.54 -15.27 -16.67
CA LYS A 141 -14.82 -13.83 -16.73
C LYS A 141 -16.25 -13.63 -17.23
N VAL A 142 -17.06 -12.92 -16.44
CA VAL A 142 -18.43 -12.51 -16.77
C VAL A 142 -18.50 -10.99 -16.76
N THR A 143 -19.23 -10.41 -17.71
CA THR A 143 -19.53 -8.98 -17.76
C THR A 143 -21.04 -8.78 -17.80
N GLN A 144 -21.52 -7.54 -17.62
CA GLN A 144 -22.96 -7.25 -17.76
C GLN A 144 -23.47 -7.51 -19.18
N ASP A 145 -22.61 -7.31 -20.18
CA ASP A 145 -22.93 -7.51 -21.60
C ASP A 145 -22.75 -8.97 -22.03
N GLU A 146 -21.91 -9.74 -21.32
CA GLU A 146 -21.61 -11.14 -21.62
C GLU A 146 -21.61 -11.98 -20.32
N PRO A 147 -22.80 -12.38 -19.83
CA PRO A 147 -22.94 -13.03 -18.53
C PRO A 147 -22.55 -14.52 -18.52
N ARG A 148 -22.40 -15.16 -19.71
CA ARG A 148 -21.90 -16.53 -19.92
C ARG A 148 -22.50 -17.61 -19.00
N PHE A 149 -23.81 -17.54 -18.72
CA PHE A 149 -24.49 -18.45 -17.79
C PHE A 149 -24.29 -19.94 -18.11
N ASP A 150 -24.38 -20.33 -19.38
CA ASP A 150 -24.20 -21.73 -19.80
C ASP A 150 -22.78 -22.25 -19.53
N ALA A 151 -21.76 -21.39 -19.68
CA ALA A 151 -20.38 -21.76 -19.38
C ALA A 151 -20.16 -21.86 -17.86
N VAL A 152 -20.79 -20.97 -17.07
CA VAL A 152 -20.77 -21.03 -15.60
C VAL A 152 -21.37 -22.36 -15.10
N GLU A 153 -22.53 -22.75 -15.64
CA GLU A 153 -23.20 -23.99 -15.24
C GLU A 153 -22.39 -25.23 -15.63
N ASN A 154 -21.86 -25.27 -16.86
CA ASN A 154 -21.18 -26.46 -17.37
C ASN A 154 -19.73 -26.62 -16.89
N GLU A 155 -19.01 -25.52 -16.64
CA GLU A 155 -17.57 -25.57 -16.34
C GLU A 155 -17.25 -25.33 -14.86
N ILE A 156 -18.05 -24.51 -14.15
CA ILE A 156 -17.88 -24.21 -12.71
C ILE A 156 -18.86 -25.01 -11.85
N GLY A 157 -20.13 -25.06 -12.23
CA GLY A 157 -21.20 -25.68 -11.45
C GLY A 157 -21.67 -24.83 -10.26
N PHE A 158 -22.82 -25.19 -9.67
CA PHE A 158 -23.41 -24.48 -8.53
C PHE A 158 -23.13 -25.17 -7.19
N PRO A 159 -22.95 -24.42 -6.08
CA PRO A 159 -23.02 -22.96 -5.96
C PRO A 159 -21.73 -22.25 -6.42
N VAL A 160 -21.89 -21.04 -6.97
CA VAL A 160 -20.77 -20.17 -7.36
C VAL A 160 -20.41 -19.26 -6.18
N GLY A 161 -19.12 -19.16 -5.85
CA GLY A 161 -18.57 -18.33 -4.76
C GLY A 161 -17.96 -17.02 -5.21
#